data_AF-A0A6I2X2H4-F1
#
_entry.id   AF-A0A6I2X2H4-F1
#
_cell.length_a   1.000
_cell.length_b   1.000
_cell.length_c   1.000
_cell.angle_alpha   90.00
_cell.angle_beta   90.00
_cell.angle_gamma   90.00
#
_symmetry.space_group_name_H-M   'P 1'
#
loop_
_entity.id
_entity.type
_entity.pdbx_description
1 polymer ?
#
loop_
_entity_poly.entity_id
_entity_poly.type
_entity_poly.pdbx_seq_one_letter_code
_entity_poly.pdbx_strand_id
1 'polypeptide(L)'
;SPKFGAVLSATPLGVLGGVSTALFGMIGVLGARIWIEGRADFSNPINLLVTASALVIGIADYSWTKGSYTFTGIVNATLVAVIGYQVLHALAKTKK
;
A
#
# COMPACT_ATOMS: atom_id res chain seq x y z
N SER A 1 29.55 3.83 25.25
CA SER A 1 28.85 5.12 25.00
C SER A 1 27.33 4.92 24.99
N PRO A 2 26.65 4.97 26.14
CA PRO A 2 25.19 4.81 26.23
C PRO A 2 24.43 6.14 26.11
N LYS A 3 25.14 7.27 25.91
CA LYS A 3 24.55 8.63 25.91
C LYS A 3 23.56 8.86 24.76
N PHE A 4 23.82 8.30 23.57
CA PHE A 4 22.93 8.46 22.42
C PHE A 4 21.60 7.69 22.60
N GLY A 5 21.67 6.46 23.13
CA GLY A 5 20.48 5.67 23.44
C GLY A 5 19.64 6.30 24.56
N ALA A 6 20.28 6.91 25.56
CA ALA A 6 19.59 7.63 26.63
C ALA A 6 18.82 8.86 26.11
N VAL A 7 19.40 9.60 25.14
CA VAL A 7 18.72 10.75 24.50
C VAL A 7 17.53 10.29 23.65
N LEU A 8 17.68 9.19 22.89
CA LEU A 8 16.59 8.63 22.11
C LEU A 8 15.44 8.14 23.01
N SER A 9 15.76 7.45 24.11
CA SER A 9 14.79 6.99 25.10
C SER A 9 14.13 8.13 25.89
N ALA A 10 14.74 9.32 25.94
CA ALA A 10 14.18 10.51 26.56
C ALA A 10 13.17 11.24 25.64
N THR A 11 13.01 10.80 24.38
CA THR A 11 12.06 11.40 23.45
C THR A 11 10.62 11.13 23.92
N PRO A 12 9.76 12.16 24.05
CA PRO A 12 8.38 11.96 24.44
C PRO A 12 7.61 11.07 23.44
N LEU A 13 6.79 10.16 23.96
CA LEU A 13 5.98 9.23 23.13
C LEU A 13 5.11 9.97 22.10
N GLY A 14 4.59 11.15 22.43
CA GLY A 14 3.80 11.97 21.51
C GLY A 14 4.58 12.46 20.28
N VAL A 15 5.88 12.71 20.41
CA VAL A 15 6.74 13.12 19.28
C VAL A 15 7.02 11.95 18.36
N LEU A 16 7.27 10.75 18.92
CA LEU A 16 7.47 9.54 18.12
C LEU A 16 6.20 9.17 17.32
N GLY A 17 5.02 9.32 17.92
CA GLY A 17 3.73 9.15 17.23
C GLY A 17 3.51 10.17 16.11
N GLY A 18 3.83 11.45 16.34
CA GLY A 18 3.71 12.49 15.33
C GLY A 18 4.65 12.30 14.15
N VAL A 19 5.92 12.00 14.42
CA VAL A 19 6.93 11.76 13.38
C VAL A 19 6.59 10.51 12.57
N SER A 20 6.22 9.41 13.21
CA SER A 20 5.82 8.18 12.50
C SER A 20 4.59 8.40 11.62
N THR A 21 3.57 9.10 12.11
CA THR A 21 2.38 9.43 11.33
C THR A 21 2.71 10.30 10.11
N ALA A 22 3.55 11.32 10.28
CA ALA A 22 4.01 12.16 9.16
C ALA A 22 4.79 11.35 8.12
N LEU A 23 5.69 10.46 8.57
CA LEU A 23 6.46 9.58 7.69
C LEU A 23 5.56 8.63 6.89
N PHE A 24 4.63 7.93 7.55
CA PHE A 24 3.70 7.03 6.86
C PHE A 24 2.75 7.79 5.93
N GLY A 25 2.30 8.99 6.32
CA GLY A 25 1.49 9.86 5.47
C GLY A 25 2.23 10.30 4.20
N MET A 26 3.50 10.70 4.31
CA MET A 26 4.33 11.05 3.16
C MET A 26 4.54 9.87 2.20
N ILE A 27 4.72 8.65 2.73
CA ILE A 27 4.84 7.44 1.90
C ILE A 27 3.55 7.19 1.11
N GLY A 28 2.38 7.36 1.74
CA GLY A 28 1.09 7.24 1.05
C GLY A 28 0.90 8.26 -0.07
N VAL A 29 1.21 9.53 0.19
CA VAL A 29 1.14 10.61 -0.82
C VAL A 29 2.15 10.40 -1.95
N LEU A 30 3.33 9.88 -1.65
CA LEU A 30 4.33 9.53 -2.65
C LEU A 30 3.80 8.46 -3.63
N GLY A 31 3.06 7.47 -3.13
CA GLY A 31 2.37 6.49 -3.97
C GLY A 31 1.40 7.14 -4.97
N ALA A 32 0.56 8.05 -4.49
CA ALA A 32 -0.35 8.81 -5.36
C ALA A 32 0.40 9.67 -6.38
N ARG A 33 1.51 10.29 -5.96
CA ARG A 33 2.38 11.08 -6.84
C ARG A 33 2.97 10.25 -7.97
N ILE A 34 3.39 9.01 -7.70
CA ILE A 34 3.91 8.08 -8.74
C ILE A 34 2.85 7.82 -9.82
N TRP A 35 1.57 7.64 -9.45
CA TRP A 35 0.49 7.45 -10.43
C TRP A 35 0.24 8.70 -11.28
N ILE A 36 0.31 9.88 -10.68
CA ILE A 36 0.14 11.16 -11.40
C ILE A 36 1.30 11.37 -12.38
N GLU A 37 2.54 11.20 -11.92
CA GLU A 37 3.74 11.35 -12.76
C GLU A 37 3.80 10.29 -13.87
N GLY A 38 3.36 9.06 -13.57
CA GLY A 38 3.20 7.98 -14.52
C GLY A 38 2.00 8.12 -15.46
N ARG A 39 1.20 9.19 -15.32
CA ARG A 39 -0.01 9.46 -16.12
C ARG A 39 -0.99 8.29 -16.12
N ALA A 40 -1.23 7.69 -14.96
CA ALA A 40 -2.20 6.61 -14.81
C ALA A 40 -3.61 7.09 -15.23
N ASP A 41 -4.22 6.41 -16.20
CA ASP A 41 -5.58 6.71 -16.66
C ASP A 41 -6.61 6.00 -15.79
N PHE A 42 -7.21 6.74 -14.86
CA PHE A 42 -8.30 6.27 -14.00
C PHE A 42 -9.69 6.38 -14.64
N SER A 43 -9.79 6.92 -15.87
CA SER A 43 -11.02 6.87 -16.66
C SER A 43 -11.28 5.45 -17.18
N ASN A 44 -10.22 4.65 -17.33
CA ASN A 44 -10.35 3.22 -17.58
C ASN A 44 -10.88 2.50 -16.34
N PRO A 45 -12.07 1.87 -16.40
CA PRO A 45 -12.67 1.22 -15.24
C PRO A 45 -11.83 0.09 -14.67
N ILE A 46 -10.98 -0.57 -15.48
CA ILE A 46 -10.08 -1.62 -15.02
C ILE A 46 -9.00 -1.05 -14.10
N ASN A 47 -8.35 0.05 -14.53
CA ASN A 47 -7.30 0.71 -13.75
C ASN A 47 -7.86 1.23 -12.42
N LEU A 48 -9.05 1.83 -12.46
CA LEU A 48 -9.74 2.34 -11.29
C LEU A 48 -10.06 1.21 -10.29
N LEU A 49 -10.69 0.13 -10.76
CA LEU A 49 -11.06 -1.01 -9.90
C LEU A 49 -9.85 -1.68 -9.25
N VAL A 50 -8.81 -1.95 -10.03
CA VAL A 50 -7.59 -2.61 -9.53
C VAL A 50 -6.90 -1.72 -8.49
N THR A 51 -6.75 -0.43 -8.79
CA THR A 51 -6.07 0.49 -7.88
C THR A 51 -6.86 0.69 -6.59
N ALA A 52 -8.18 0.89 -6.69
CA ALA A 52 -9.04 1.09 -5.52
C ALA A 52 -9.08 -0.17 -4.63
N SER A 53 -9.23 -1.36 -5.22
CA SER A 53 -9.26 -2.61 -4.47
C SER A 53 -7.91 -2.91 -3.80
N ALA A 54 -6.78 -2.76 -4.51
CA ALA A 54 -5.46 -2.92 -3.92
C ALA A 54 -5.20 -1.94 -2.76
N LEU A 55 -5.63 -0.67 -2.91
CA LEU A 55 -5.48 0.34 -1.87
C LEU A 55 -6.25 -0.03 -0.59
N VAL A 56 -7.52 -0.44 -0.71
CA VAL A 56 -8.35 -0.83 0.44
C VAL A 56 -7.78 -2.07 1.13
N ILE A 57 -7.37 -3.09 0.38
CA ILE A 57 -6.80 -4.34 0.93
C ILE A 57 -5.51 -4.05 1.70
N GLY A 58 -4.68 -3.13 1.20
CA GLY A 58 -3.42 -2.74 1.83
C GLY A 58 -3.64 -1.92 3.11
N ILE A 59 -4.53 -0.92 3.06
CA ILE A 59 -4.80 -0.03 4.21
C ILE A 59 -5.54 -0.76 5.33
N ALA A 60 -6.51 -1.61 4.99
CA ALA A 60 -7.30 -2.36 5.97
C ALA A 60 -6.59 -3.61 6.50
N ASP A 61 -5.34 -3.85 6.07
CA ASP A 61 -4.52 -5.02 6.39
C ASP A 61 -5.29 -6.35 6.30
N TYR A 62 -5.88 -6.62 5.14
CA TYR A 62 -6.58 -7.88 4.91
C TYR A 62 -5.59 -9.03 4.92
N SER A 63 -5.39 -9.62 6.08
CA SER A 63 -4.41 -10.66 6.33
C SER A 63 -5.08 -11.99 6.65
N TRP A 64 -4.43 -13.07 6.21
CA TRP A 64 -4.89 -14.42 6.48
C TRP A 64 -3.70 -15.36 6.61
N THR A 65 -3.88 -16.41 7.41
CA THR A 65 -2.85 -17.41 7.66
C THR A 65 -3.34 -18.77 7.19
N LYS A 66 -2.47 -19.54 6.55
CA LYS A 66 -2.73 -20.92 6.16
C LYS A 66 -1.51 -21.77 6.45
N GLY A 67 -1.66 -22.68 7.40
CA GLY A 67 -0.54 -23.46 7.94
C GLY A 67 0.50 -22.54 8.54
N SER A 68 1.74 -22.65 8.07
CA SER A 68 2.90 -21.87 8.51
C SER A 68 3.13 -20.57 7.71
N TYR A 69 2.25 -20.23 6.76
CA TYR A 69 2.38 -19.03 5.94
C TYR A 69 1.34 -17.97 6.32
N THR A 70 1.80 -16.73 6.54
CA THR A 70 0.95 -15.56 6.78
C THR A 70 1.04 -14.61 5.60
N PHE A 71 -0.10 -14.33 5.00
CA PHE A 71 -0.25 -13.35 3.92
C PHE A 71 -0.78 -12.06 4.53
N THR A 72 0.05 -11.02 4.53
CA THR A 72 -0.31 -9.70 5.08
C THR A 72 -1.06 -8.86 4.05
N GLY A 73 -1.68 -7.76 4.49
CA GLY A 73 -2.44 -6.87 3.62
C GLY A 73 -1.63 -6.32 2.46
N ILE A 74 -0.37 -5.94 2.68
CA ILE A 74 0.52 -5.45 1.60
C ILE A 74 0.78 -6.54 0.55
N VAL A 75 0.98 -7.79 0.98
CA VAL A 75 1.18 -8.93 0.07
C VAL A 75 -0.08 -9.16 -0.76
N ASN A 76 -1.25 -9.18 -0.11
CA ASN A 76 -2.53 -9.37 -0.79
C ASN A 76 -2.89 -8.20 -1.71
N ALA A 77 -2.60 -6.96 -1.32
CA ALA A 77 -2.78 -5.76 -2.14
C ALA A 77 -1.95 -5.83 -3.42
N THR A 78 -0.68 -6.25 -3.30
CA THR A 78 0.22 -6.42 -4.45
C THR A 78 -0.28 -7.51 -5.38
N LEU A 79 -0.78 -8.63 -4.83
CA LEU A 79 -1.36 -9.71 -5.61
C LEU A 79 -2.55 -9.22 -6.44
N VAL A 80 -3.46 -8.45 -5.83
CA VAL A 80 -4.61 -7.86 -6.52
C VAL A 80 -4.18 -6.85 -7.57
N ALA A 81 -3.19 -6.01 -7.28
CA ALA A 81 -2.66 -5.04 -8.24
C ALA A 81 -2.11 -5.73 -9.50
N VAL A 82 -1.29 -6.78 -9.33
CA VAL A 82 -0.64 -7.47 -10.46
C VAL A 82 -1.61 -8.42 -11.15
N ILE A 83 -2.19 -9.37 -10.42
CA ILE A 83 -3.04 -10.42 -11.01
C ILE A 83 -4.38 -9.85 -11.44
N GLY A 84 -5.00 -9.00 -10.61
CA GLY A 84 -6.29 -8.40 -10.93
C GLY A 84 -6.23 -7.56 -12.20
N TYR A 85 -5.16 -6.79 -12.39
CA TYR A 85 -4.94 -6.06 -13.65
C TYR A 85 -4.86 -6.99 -14.86
N GLN A 86 -4.00 -8.01 -14.80
CA GLN A 86 -3.79 -8.93 -15.92
C GLN A 86 -5.08 -9.69 -16.28
N VAL A 87 -5.80 -10.19 -15.27
CA VAL A 87 -7.06 -10.93 -15.47
C VAL A 87 -8.13 -10.05 -16.08
N LEU A 88 -8.39 -8.87 -15.51
CA LEU A 88 -9.42 -7.96 -16.01
C LEU A 88 -9.09 -7.47 -17.42
N HIS A 89 -7.82 -7.18 -17.70
CA HIS A 89 -7.38 -6.76 -19.02
C HIS A 89 -7.51 -7.89 -20.06
N ALA A 90 -7.15 -9.13 -19.70
CA ALA A 90 -7.34 -10.29 -20.56
C ALA A 90 -8.83 -10.52 -20.89
N LEU A 91 -9.70 -10.46 -19.88
CA LEU A 91 -11.15 -10.62 -20.06
C LEU A 91 -11.76 -9.53 -20.96
N ALA A 92 -11.32 -8.29 -20.81
CA ALA A 92 -11.77 -7.19 -21.66
C ALA A 92 -11.34 -7.35 -23.11
N LYS A 93 -10.15 -7.93 -23.35
CA LYS A 93 -9.66 -8.22 -24.70
C LYS A 93 -10.44 -9.34 -25.38
N THR A 94 -10.85 -10.38 -24.65
CA THR A 94 -11.63 -11.52 -25.19
C THR A 94 -13.09 -11.15 -25.50
N LYS A 95 -13.63 -10.08 -24.92
CA LYS A 95 -14.98 -9.57 -25.21
C LYS A 95 -15.05 -8.67 -26.45
N LYS A 96 -13.92 -8.31 -27.06
CA LYS A 96 -13.85 -7.62 -28.35
C LYS A 96 -13.65 -8.64 -29.47
#